data_AF-A0A937QAA3-F1
#
_entry.id   AF-A0A937QAA3-F1
#
_cell.length_a   1.000
_cell.length_b   1.000
_cell.length_c   1.000
_cell.angle_alpha   90.00
_cell.angle_beta   90.00
_cell.angle_gamma   90.00
#
_symmetry.space_group_name_H-M   'P 1'
#
loop_
_entity.id
_entity.type
_entity.pdbx_description
1 polymer ?
#
loop_
_entity_poly.entity_id
_entity_poly.type
_entity_poly.pdbx_seq_one_letter_code
_entity_poly.pdbx_strand_id
1 'polypeptide(L)' 'MDIFEEGNKIRVIVELIGVNEKDIRIDLAGNTLFISASSEHRRYHKEIRLP' A
#
# COMPACT_ATOMS: atom_id res chain seq x y z
N MET A 1 6.82 4.46 6.16
CA MET A 1 5.90 3.34 5.89
C MET A 1 5.96 2.52 7.14
N ASP A 2 4.82 2.46 7.79
CA ASP A 2 4.75 2.05 9.17
C ASP A 2 3.60 1.07 9.29
N ILE A 3 3.84 -0.02 10.00
CA ILE A 3 2.91 -1.13 10.17
C ILE A 3 2.68 -1.29 11.67
N PHE A 4 1.41 -1.25 12.08
CA PHE A 4 1.00 -1.38 13.46
C PHE A 4 0.01 -2.54 13.59
N GLU A 5 0.23 -3.40 14.58
CA GLU A 5 -0.74 -4.41 15.00
C GLU A 5 -1.61 -3.81 16.11
N GLU A 6 -2.90 -3.66 15.82
CA GLU A 6 -3.90 -3.11 16.75
C GLU A 6 -4.91 -4.22 17.09
N GLY A 7 -4.49 -5.15 17.95
CA GLY A 7 -5.32 -6.27 18.38
C GLY A 7 -5.66 -7.23 17.24
N ASN A 8 -6.85 -7.07 16.65
CA ASN A 8 -7.33 -7.89 15.54
C ASN A 8 -7.23 -7.21 14.17
N LYS A 9 -6.51 -6.09 14.07
CA LYS A 9 -6.32 -5.33 12.82
C LYS A 9 -4.85 -5.00 12.60
N ILE A 10 -4.48 -4.91 11.34
CA ILE A 10 -3.18 -4.38 10.93
C ILE A 10 -3.43 -3.03 10.27
N ARG A 11 -2.77 -1.98 10.76
CA ARG A 11 -2.81 -0.64 10.19
C ARG A 11 -1.50 -0.36 9.46
N VAL A 12 -1.61 -0.11 8.16
CA VAL A 12 -0.48 0.22 7.29
C VAL A 12 -0.58 1.68 6.87
N ILE A 13 0.48 2.46 7.08
CA ILE A 13 0.56 3.87 6.69
C ILE A 13 1.65 4.01 5.62
N VAL A 14 1.30 4.56 4.45
CA VAL A 14 2.21 4.77 3.32
C VAL A 14 2.02 6.18 2.76
N GLU A 15 3.12 6.86 2.50
CA GLU A 15 3.14 8.16 1.84
C GLU A 15 3.40 7.98 0.34
N LEU A 16 2.45 8.42 -0.49
CA LEU A 16 2.53 8.35 -1.95
C LEU A 16 2.41 9.76 -2.54
N ILE A 17 3.56 10.38 -2.84
CA ILE A 17 3.63 11.76 -3.35
C ILE A 17 3.48 11.76 -4.87
N GLY A 18 2.61 12.64 -5.38
CA GLY A 18 2.39 12.82 -6.83
C GLY A 18 1.53 11.72 -7.45
N VAL A 19 0.69 11.09 -6.65
CA VAL A 19 -0.28 10.07 -7.03
C VAL A 19 -1.65 10.53 -6.56
N ASN A 20 -2.67 10.46 -7.43
CA ASN A 20 -4.04 10.71 -6.99
C ASN A 20 -4.63 9.43 -6.38
N GLU A 21 -5.53 9.58 -5.42
CA GLU A 21 -6.19 8.46 -4.74
C GLU A 21 -6.83 7.45 -5.73
N LYS A 22 -7.50 7.96 -6.76
CA LYS A 22 -8.14 7.15 -7.81
C LYS A 22 -7.16 6.28 -8.61
N ASP A 23 -5.88 6.63 -8.60
CA ASP A 23 -4.82 5.95 -9.35
C ASP A 23 -4.11 4.90 -8.48
N ILE A 24 -4.50 4.76 -7.20
CA ILE A 24 -3.98 3.77 -6.26
C ILE A 24 -4.81 2.49 -6.38
N ARG A 25 -4.14 1.35 -6.52
CA ARG A 25 -4.71 0.00 -6.41
C ARG A 25 -4.09 -0.73 -5.25
N ILE A 26 -4.94 -1.40 -4.49
CA ILE A 26 -4.57 -2.17 -3.32
C ILE A 26 -5.15 -3.57 -3.49
N ASP A 27 -4.28 -4.58 -3.45
CA ASP A 27 -4.66 -5.98 -3.54
C ASP A 27 -4.06 -6.76 -2.37
N LEU A 28 -4.78 -7.77 -1.89
CA LEU A 28 -4.31 -8.66 -0.83
C LEU A 28 -4.32 -10.10 -1.33
N ALA A 29 -3.15 -10.74 -1.36
CA ALA A 29 -3.03 -12.16 -1.67
C ALA A 29 -2.39 -12.88 -0.47
N GLY A 30 -3.20 -13.67 0.25
CA GLY A 30 -2.78 -14.31 1.49
C GLY A 30 -2.40 -13.27 2.54
N ASN A 31 -1.13 -13.29 2.97
CA ASN A 31 -0.57 -12.31 3.90
C ASN A 31 0.25 -11.21 3.20
N THR A 32 0.17 -11.09 1.87
CA THR A 32 0.93 -10.07 1.13
C THR A 32 0.00 -9.00 0.60
N LEU A 33 0.23 -7.76 1.05
CA LEU A 33 -0.44 -6.55 0.59
C LEU A 33 0.36 -5.93 -0.56
N PHE A 34 -0.28 -5.80 -1.70
CA PHE A 34 0.24 -5.17 -2.90
C PHE A 34 -0.35 -3.78 -3.01
N ILE A 35 0.50 -2.76 -3.10
CA ILE A 35 0.11 -1.38 -3.34
C ILE A 35 0.78 -0.94 -4.63
N SER A 36 -0.03 -0.63 -5.62
CA SER A 36 0.44 -0.10 -6.89
C SER A 36 -0.24 1.22 -7.21
N ALA A 37 0.49 2.12 -7.86
CA ALA A 37 -0.10 3.34 -8.37
C ALA A 37 0.65 3.85 -9.60
N SER A 38 -0.07 4.49 -10.52
CA SER A 38 0.53 5.04 -11.74
C SER A 38 -0.01 6.43 -12.01
N SER A 39 0.89 7.41 -12.04
CA SER A 39 0.61 8.76 -12.56
C SER A 39 1.46 9.02 -13.80
N GLU A 40 1.23 10.14 -14.48
CA GLU A 40 1.98 10.52 -15.69
C GLU A 40 3.50 10.61 -15.45
N HIS A 41 3.91 10.92 -14.21
CA HIS A 41 5.31 11.15 -13.87
C HIS A 41 5.94 10.05 -13.01
N ARG A 42 5.15 9.19 -12.35
CA ARG A 42 5.65 8.19 -11.41
C ARG A 42 4.85 6.90 -11.45
N ARG A 43 5.55 5.78 -11.28
CA ARG A 43 4.95 4.47 -11.01
C ARG A 43 5.44 3.98 -9.65
N TYR A 44 4.51 3.57 -8.80
CA TYR A 44 4.76 2.94 -7.52
C TYR A 44 4.29 1.49 -7.57
N HIS A 45 5.13 0.59 -7.08
CA HIS A 45 4.78 -0.81 -6.84
C HIS A 45 5.47 -1.24 -5.56
N LYS A 46 4.68 -1.72 -4.59
CA LYS A 46 5.19 -2.15 -3.29
C LYS A 46 4.48 -3.40 -2.83
N GLU A 47 5.28 -4.36 -2.38
CA GLU A 47 4.82 -5.62 -1.82
C GLU A 47 5.17 -5.63 -0.34
N ILE A 48 4.19 -5.90 0.51
CA ILE A 48 4.32 -5.83 1.96
C ILE A 48 3.85 -7.16 2.51
N ARG A 49 4.75 -7.94 3.12
CA ARG A 49 4.35 -9.09 3.92
C ARG A 49 3.80 -8.59 5.25
N LEU A 50 2.55 -8.90 5.50
CA LEU A 50 1.89 -8.64 6.76
C LEU A 50 2.30 -9.74 7.77
N PRO A 51 2.52 -9.37 9.04
CA PRO A 51 2.81 -10.31 10.13
C PRO A 51 1.69 -11.33 10.34
#